data_AF-A0A3N5MEG2-F1
#
_entry.id   AF-A0A3N5MEG2-F1
#
_cell.length_a   1.000
_cell.length_b   1.000
_cell.length_c   1.000
_cell.angle_alpha   90.00
_cell.angle_beta   90.00
_cell.angle_gamma   90.00
#
_symmetry.space_group_name_H-M   'P 1'
#
loop_
_entity.id
_entity.type
_entity.pdbx_description
1 polymer ?
#
loop_
_entity_poly.entity_id
_entity_poly.type
_entity_poly.pdbx_seq_one_letter_code
_entity_poly.pdbx_strand_id
1 'polypeptide(L)' 'MPIKVLAFAGSPRRNGNSETLLDWVLAAMAADPDVVIVKVPLTEADINPCKGCNACQKLNKCVQRDGMDIWHDKIIEA' A
#
# COMPACT_ATOMS: atom_id res chain seq x y z
N MET A 1 -13.52 -10.73 13.15
CA MET A 1 -12.16 -10.63 12.58
C MET A 1 -11.85 -9.16 12.46
N PRO A 2 -10.64 -8.70 12.83
CA PRO A 2 -10.31 -7.28 12.73
C PRO A 2 -10.40 -6.81 11.27
N ILE A 3 -10.84 -5.58 11.06
CA ILE A 3 -10.78 -4.92 9.75
C ILE A 3 -9.33 -4.45 9.56
N LYS A 4 -8.68 -4.91 8.50
CA LYS A 4 -7.31 -4.51 8.16
C LYS A 4 -7.37 -3.39 7.12
N VAL A 5 -6.69 -2.29 7.37
CA VAL A 5 -6.63 -1.13 6.47
C VAL A 5 -5.19 -0.94 6.02
N LEU A 6 -4.95 -1.10 4.72
CA LEU A 6 -3.70 -0.74 4.08
C LEU A 6 -3.87 0.57 3.32
N ALA A 7 -3.15 1.60 3.74
CA ALA A 7 -3.25 2.95 3.19
C ALA A 7 -1.96 3.36 2.50
N PHE A 8 -2.05 3.78 1.23
CA PHE A 8 -0.91 4.29 0.49
C PHE A 8 -0.96 5.82 0.35
N ALA A 9 0.08 6.51 0.84
CA ALA A 9 0.26 7.92 0.55
C ALA A 9 0.98 8.07 -0.79
N GLY A 10 0.22 8.41 -1.84
CA GLY A 10 0.74 8.47 -3.21
C GLY A 10 1.47 9.75 -3.58
N SER A 11 1.33 10.82 -2.78
CA SER A 11 2.12 12.03 -2.99
C SER A 11 3.54 11.82 -2.48
N PRO A 12 4.59 12.20 -3.23
CA PRO A 12 5.95 12.15 -2.73
C PRO A 12 6.24 13.25 -1.69
N ARG A 13 5.36 14.25 -1.56
CA ARG A 13 5.51 15.33 -0.58
C ARG A 13 5.00 14.86 0.78
N ARG A 14 5.91 14.71 1.73
CA ARG A 14 5.55 14.36 3.11
C ARG A 14 4.81 15.52 3.79
N ASN A 15 3.80 15.18 4.60
CA ASN A 15 2.95 16.12 5.35
C ASN A 15 2.24 17.16 4.46
N GLY A 16 2.04 16.84 3.18
CA GLY A 16 1.28 17.68 2.25
C GLY A 16 -0.22 17.42 2.34
N ASN A 17 -1.01 18.25 1.67
CA ASN A 17 -2.48 18.21 1.72
C ASN A 17 -3.08 16.80 1.59
N SER A 18 -2.64 16.02 0.59
CA SER A 18 -3.16 14.68 0.37
C SER A 18 -2.80 13.69 1.49
N GLU A 19 -1.60 13.81 2.08
CA GLU A 19 -1.21 12.96 3.21
C GLU A 19 -1.97 13.35 4.48
N THR A 20 -2.15 14.65 4.73
CA THR A 20 -2.93 15.15 5.86
C THR A 20 -4.40 14.70 5.80
N LEU A 21 -5.03 14.76 4.61
CA LEU A 21 -6.40 14.27 4.44
C LEU A 21 -6.50 12.76 4.67
N LEU A 22 -5.50 11.99 4.19
CA LEU A 22 -5.42 10.56 4.47
C LEU A 22 -5.31 10.31 5.98
N ASP A 23 -4.46 11.06 6.68
CA ASP A 23 -4.28 10.92 8.13
C ASP A 23 -5.55 11.18 8.92
N TRP A 24 -6.40 12.12 8.49
CA TRP A 24 -7.70 12.35 9.13
C TRP A 24 -8.65 11.16 8.97
N VAL A 25 -8.69 10.54 7.80
CA VAL A 25 -9.50 9.33 7.55
C VAL A 25 -9.02 8.18 8.44
N LEU A 26 -7.70 7.95 8.48
CA LEU A 26 -7.11 6.88 9.27
C LEU A 26 -7.29 7.11 10.78
N ALA A 27 -7.19 8.36 11.26
CA ALA A 27 -7.45 8.70 12.65
C ALA A 27 -8.89 8.39 13.07
N ALA A 28 -9.87 8.67 12.19
CA ALA A 28 -11.27 8.33 12.46
C ALA A 28 -11.50 6.81 12.48
N MET A 29 -10.87 6.07 11.58
CA MET A 29 -10.94 4.60 11.56
C MET A 29 -10.29 3.97 12.79
N ALA A 30 -9.18 4.52 13.28
CA ALA A 30 -8.46 4.05 14.45
C ALA A 30 -9.24 4.19 15.78
N ALA A 31 -10.38 4.88 15.78
CA ALA A 31 -11.25 4.97 16.94
C ALA A 31 -11.97 3.64 17.25
N ASP A 32 -12.07 2.74 16.26
CA ASP A 32 -12.61 1.39 16.44
C ASP A 32 -11.46 0.42 16.82
N PRO A 33 -11.52 -0.24 17.99
CA PRO A 33 -10.46 -1.15 18.45
C PRO A 33 -10.30 -2.41 17.57
N ASP A 34 -11.30 -2.75 16.75
CA ASP A 34 -11.23 -3.88 15.83
C ASP A 34 -10.57 -3.50 14.48
N VAL A 35 -10.12 -2.24 14.31
CA VAL A 35 -9.45 -1.78 13.10
C VAL A 35 -7.93 -1.75 13.28
N VAL A 36 -7.20 -2.41 12.36
CA VAL A 36 -5.74 -2.43 12.32
C VAL A 36 -5.25 -1.71 11.07
N ILE A 37 -4.44 -0.66 11.24
CA ILE A 37 -4.02 0.22 10.15
C ILE A 37 -2.52 0.08 9.86
N VAL A 38 -2.18 0.00 8.58
CA VAL A 38 -0.81 0.15 8.05
C VAL A 38 -0.83 1.26 7.00
N LYS A 39 -0.08 2.34 7.24
CA LYS A 39 0.11 3.44 6.28
C LYS A 39 1.53 3.37 5.67
N VAL A 40 1.62 3.53 4.36
CA VAL A 40 2.87 3.41 3.60
C VAL A 40 2.98 4.55 2.58
N PRO A 41 4.01 5.39 2.65
CA PRO A 41 4.35 6.30 1.55
C PRO A 41 4.82 5.50 0.32
N LEU A 42 4.26 5.76 -0.87
CA LEU A 42 4.66 5.02 -2.07
C LEU A 42 6.13 5.21 -2.43
N THR A 43 6.73 6.35 -2.06
CA THR A 43 8.17 6.61 -2.22
C THR A 43 9.06 5.69 -1.38
N GLU A 44 8.51 5.07 -0.34
CA GLU A 44 9.20 4.16 0.57
C GLU A 44 8.79 2.68 0.33
N ALA A 45 7.86 2.44 -0.60
CA ALA A 45 7.31 1.12 -0.87
C ALA A 45 8.22 0.23 -1.72
N ASP A 46 9.30 0.76 -2.30
CA ASP A 46 10.19 0.04 -3.23
C ASP A 46 9.43 -0.61 -4.40
N ILE A 47 8.49 0.12 -5.02
CA ILE A 47 7.70 -0.39 -6.15
C ILE A 47 8.20 0.27 -7.44
N ASN A 48 8.74 -0.52 -8.35
CA ASN A 48 9.13 -0.05 -9.67
C ASN A 48 7.93 -0.09 -10.64
N PRO A 49 7.86 0.85 -11.60
CA PRO A 49 6.84 0.80 -12.64
C PRO A 49 6.86 -0.53 -13.40
N CYS A 50 5.67 -0.99 -13.82
CA CYS A 50 5.55 -2.18 -14.65
C CYS A 50 6.30 -1.98 -15.98
N LYS A 51 7.15 -2.94 -16.34
CA LYS A 51 7.93 -2.93 -17.60
C LYS A 51 7.14 -3.41 -18.83
N GLY A 52 5.89 -3.87 -18.67
CA GLY A 52 5.09 -4.41 -19.78
C GLY A 52 5.66 -5.68 -20.43
N CYS A 53 6.53 -6.43 -19.73
CA CYS A 53 7.22 -7.60 -20.30
C CYS A 53 6.34 -8.86 -20.44
N ASN A 54 5.13 -8.86 -19.86
CA ASN A 54 4.17 -9.97 -19.86
C ASN A 54 4.64 -11.32 -19.25
N ALA A 55 5.82 -11.38 -18.62
CA ALA A 55 6.31 -12.60 -17.97
C ALA A 55 5.35 -13.15 -16.90
N CYS A 56 4.61 -12.27 -16.23
CA CYS A 56 3.60 -12.64 -15.23
C CYS A 56 2.48 -13.52 -15.79
N GLN A 57 2.15 -13.43 -17.08
CA GLN A 57 1.10 -14.26 -17.70
C GLN A 57 1.43 -15.76 -17.65
N LYS A 58 2.73 -16.11 -17.62
CA LYS A 58 3.20 -17.49 -17.51
C LYS A 58 3.63 -17.84 -16.08
N LEU A 59 4.29 -16.91 -15.39
CA LEU A 59 4.91 -17.18 -14.10
C LEU A 59 3.96 -16.99 -12.90
N ASN A 60 2.81 -16.32 -13.10
CA ASN A 60 1.93 -15.84 -12.03
C ASN A 60 2.65 -15.02 -10.94
N LYS A 61 3.76 -14.38 -11.32
CA LYS A 61 4.55 -13.49 -10.47
C LYS A 61 5.35 -12.51 -11.31
N CYS A 62 5.66 -11.36 -10.73
CA CYS A 62 6.52 -10.37 -11.35
C CYS A 62 7.99 -10.82 -11.30
N VAL A 63 8.75 -10.56 -12.37
CA VAL A 63 10.19 -10.84 -12.44
C VAL A 63 11.05 -9.73 -11.83
N GLN A 64 10.46 -8.56 -11.52
CA GLN A 64 11.20 -7.44 -10.91
C GLN A 64 11.62 -7.75 -9.47
N ARG A 65 10.80 -8.53 -8.74
CA ARG A 65 11.07 -8.94 -7.34
C ARG A 65 11.39 -7.76 -6.43
N ASP A 66 10.59 -6.71 -6.56
CA ASP A 66 10.67 -5.48 -5.78
C ASP A 66 9.66 -5.51 -4.62
N GLY A 67 9.46 -4.37 -3.94
CA GLY A 67 8.53 -4.25 -2.82
C GLY A 67 7.11 -4.71 -3.15
N MET A 68 6.71 -4.80 -4.42
CA MET A 68 5.41 -5.33 -4.80
C MET A 68 5.20 -6.80 -4.38
N ASP A 69 6.26 -7.59 -4.21
CA ASP A 69 6.15 -8.95 -3.65
C ASP A 69 5.57 -8.92 -2.22
N ILE A 70 5.95 -7.94 -1.40
CA ILE A 70 5.48 -7.78 -0.02
C ILE A 70 4.11 -7.11 0.02
N TRP A 71 3.94 -6.03 -0.75
CA TRP A 71 2.70 -5.25 -0.72
C TRP A 71 1.53 -5.98 -1.36
N HIS A 72 1.78 -6.90 -2.31
CA HIS A 72 0.73 -7.73 -2.91
C HIS A 72 0.04 -8.59 -1.86
N ASP A 73 0.80 -9.24 -0.98
CA ASP A 73 0.24 -10.06 0.09
C ASP A 73 -0.55 -9.20 1.09
N LYS A 74 -0.04 -8.00 1.43
CA LYS A 74 -0.77 -7.05 2.28
C LYS A 74 -2.05 -6.51 1.66
N ILE A 75 -2.11 -6.37 0.33
CA ILE A 75 -3.33 -6.00 -0.40
C ILE A 75 -4.36 -7.12 -0.31
N ILE A 76 -3.96 -8.38 -0.41
CA ILE A 76 -4.87 -9.54 -0.27
C ILE A 76 -5.38 -9.66 1.16
N GLU A 77 -4.53 -9.36 2.14
CA GLU A 77 -4.88 -9.45 3.55
C GLU A 77 -5.83 -8.35 4.04
N ALA A 78 -5.82 -7.17 3.41
CA ALA A 78 -6.60 -5.99 3.80
C ALA A 78 -8.04 -6.06 3.28
#